data_AF-A0A520BTF6-F1
#
_entry.id   AF-A0A520BTF6-F1
#
_cell.length_a   1.000
_cell.length_b   1.000
_cell.length_c   1.000
_cell.angle_alpha   90.00
_cell.angle_beta   90.00
_cell.angle_gamma   90.00
#
_symmetry.space_group_name_H-M   'P 1'
#
loop_
_entity.id
_entity.type
_entity.pdbx_description
1 polymer ?
#
loop_
_entity_poly.entity_id
_entity_poly.type
_entity_poly.pdbx_seq_one_letter_code
_entity_poly.pdbx_strand_id
1 'polypeptide(L)'
;MKTHIPTLLQREWMQHKRGWLIAAFAPPILFMAMLPFGHFSGLPTESPELMSIGILLVTVTAIYGICMLVALFQLPGLARRDTQDRSIEFWLSLPGRPSESVLATVLAHAWLAPLGGAAVGMLLGLPIALGVLSTKMGLAGAAGVNWGEVILASSPVLLRGLAGTVPLMLWLAPVIFVLMAASSWLKRLGVPVVLIGVGVGVAVLDKAYDISWPLDALKGLNDRINHSLIHDGPGLGSAMQNGSDLTAWVLRDFGAALADLASLQFLGWAAVAAAAFALIVMKRARGG
;
A
#
# COMPACT_ATOMS: atom_id res chain seq x y z
N MET A 1 31.46 -1.01 -0.45
CA MET A 1 30.91 0.36 -0.49
C MET A 1 29.85 0.46 0.60
N LYS A 2 29.91 1.45 1.51
CA LYS A 2 28.89 1.64 2.55
C LYS A 2 27.67 2.34 1.92
N THR A 3 26.47 1.80 2.14
CA THR A 3 25.20 2.39 1.67
C THR A 3 24.68 3.41 2.67
N HIS A 4 24.12 4.54 2.23
CA HIS A 4 23.59 5.59 3.13
C HIS A 4 22.08 5.46 3.38
N ILE A 5 21.46 4.39 2.86
CA ILE A 5 20.02 4.12 2.95
C ILE A 5 19.49 4.19 4.39
N PRO A 6 20.12 3.58 5.42
CA PRO A 6 19.59 3.66 6.80
C PRO A 6 19.46 5.10 7.31
N THR A 7 20.48 5.93 7.07
CA THR A 7 20.46 7.35 7.47
C THR A 7 19.41 8.14 6.69
N LEU A 8 19.25 7.85 5.41
CA LEU A 8 18.22 8.50 4.58
C LEU A 8 16.80 8.08 4.99
N LEU A 9 16.58 6.82 5.35
CA LEU A 9 15.32 6.35 5.91
C LEU A 9 15.02 7.02 7.26
N GLN A 10 16.02 7.16 8.12
CA GLN A 10 15.87 7.89 9.39
C GLN A 10 15.50 9.35 9.16
N ARG A 11 16.08 10.00 8.13
CA ARG A 11 15.68 11.34 7.72
C ARG A 11 14.20 11.39 7.32
N GLU A 12 13.76 10.49 6.44
CA GLU A 12 12.36 10.46 5.99
C GLU A 12 11.41 10.28 7.17
N TRP A 13 11.73 9.39 8.11
CA TRP A 13 11.00 9.22 9.37
C TRP A 13 10.96 10.51 10.19
N MET A 14 12.10 11.13 10.48
CA MET A 14 12.14 12.35 11.30
C MET A 14 11.29 13.48 10.70
N GLN A 15 11.22 13.58 9.38
CA GLN A 15 10.46 14.59 8.66
C GLN A 15 8.94 14.30 8.64
N HIS A 16 8.53 13.04 8.44
CA HIS A 16 7.14 12.70 8.15
C HIS A 16 6.43 11.92 9.27
N LYS A 17 7.13 11.53 10.35
CA LYS A 17 6.56 10.71 11.44
C LYS A 17 5.22 11.21 11.97
N ARG A 18 5.02 12.53 12.10
CA ARG A 18 3.76 13.09 12.60
C ARG A 18 2.61 12.77 11.65
N GLY A 19 2.80 13.00 10.34
CA GLY A 19 1.80 12.70 9.33
C GLY A 19 1.48 11.21 9.27
N TRP A 20 2.51 10.36 9.32
CA TRP A 20 2.32 8.89 9.32
C TRP A 20 1.61 8.39 10.57
N LEU A 21 1.98 8.89 11.76
CA LEU A 21 1.31 8.52 13.01
C LEU A 21 -0.16 8.97 13.02
N ILE A 22 -0.47 10.18 12.53
CA ILE A 22 -1.86 10.64 12.41
C ILE A 22 -2.62 9.73 11.44
N ALA A 23 -2.07 9.44 10.26
CA ALA A 23 -2.74 8.57 9.28
C ALA A 23 -3.00 7.16 9.82
N ALA A 24 -2.06 6.61 10.58
CA ALA A 24 -2.17 5.25 11.13
C ALA A 24 -3.09 5.16 12.36
N PHE A 25 -2.99 6.12 13.29
CA PHE A 25 -3.67 6.05 14.59
C PHE A 25 -4.97 6.83 14.67
N ALA A 26 -5.11 7.97 13.99
CA ALA A 26 -6.31 8.79 14.13
C ALA A 26 -7.59 8.05 13.69
N PRO A 27 -7.64 7.37 12.53
CA PRO A 27 -8.84 6.64 12.12
C PRO A 27 -9.30 5.56 13.13
N PRO A 28 -8.46 4.60 13.59
CA PRO A 28 -8.91 3.59 14.54
C PRO A 28 -9.24 4.17 15.92
N ILE A 29 -8.51 5.20 16.40
CA ILE A 29 -8.82 5.84 17.69
C ILE A 29 -10.17 6.55 17.63
N LEU A 30 -10.43 7.29 16.55
CA LEU A 30 -11.72 7.93 16.34
C LEU A 30 -12.84 6.88 16.24
N PHE A 31 -12.61 5.79 15.51
CA PHE A 31 -13.58 4.70 15.42
C PHE A 31 -13.91 4.12 16.79
N MET A 32 -12.88 3.79 17.59
CA MET A 32 -13.06 3.30 18.96
C MET A 32 -13.82 4.29 19.85
N ALA A 33 -13.53 5.59 19.75
CA ALA A 33 -14.24 6.63 20.49
C ALA A 33 -15.72 6.75 20.09
N MET A 34 -16.06 6.39 18.85
CA MET A 34 -17.43 6.39 18.35
C MET A 34 -18.21 5.11 18.66
N LEU A 35 -17.54 4.01 19.04
CA LEU A 35 -18.19 2.72 19.32
C LEU A 35 -19.36 2.79 20.30
N PRO A 36 -19.32 3.56 21.42
CA PRO A 36 -20.43 3.63 22.37
C PRO A 36 -21.72 4.21 21.77
N PHE A 37 -21.62 4.96 20.67
CA PHE A 37 -22.75 5.60 20.00
C PHE A 37 -23.18 4.84 18.73
N GLY A 38 -22.37 3.87 18.29
CA GLY A 38 -22.60 3.10 17.07
C GLY A 38 -23.62 1.98 17.26
N HIS A 39 -24.50 1.81 16.28
CA HIS A 39 -25.39 0.66 16.20
C HIS A 39 -25.00 -0.19 14.98
N PHE A 40 -24.36 -1.33 15.22
CA PHE A 40 -24.09 -2.28 14.14
C PHE A 40 -25.37 -3.09 13.88
N SER A 41 -25.70 -3.40 12.63
CA SER A 41 -26.84 -4.26 12.26
C SER A 41 -26.41 -5.26 11.20
N GLY A 42 -27.02 -6.45 11.16
CA GLY A 42 -26.71 -7.46 10.14
C GLY A 42 -25.38 -8.20 10.32
N LEU A 43 -24.73 -8.09 11.48
CA LEU A 43 -23.54 -8.89 11.79
C LEU A 43 -23.96 -10.31 12.26
N PRO A 44 -23.42 -11.39 11.66
CA PRO A 44 -23.75 -12.75 12.08
C PRO A 44 -23.20 -13.01 13.49
N THR A 45 -24.09 -13.35 14.42
CA THR A 45 -23.73 -13.64 15.82
C THR A 45 -23.49 -15.12 16.10
N GLU A 46 -23.69 -15.98 15.11
CA GLU A 46 -23.55 -17.44 15.23
C GLU A 46 -22.09 -17.87 15.42
N SER A 47 -21.14 -17.09 14.90
CA SER A 47 -19.70 -17.37 14.96
C SER A 47 -18.91 -16.10 15.36
N PRO A 48 -18.82 -15.79 16.68
CA PRO A 48 -18.15 -14.57 17.14
C PRO A 48 -16.65 -14.54 16.82
N GLU A 49 -15.98 -15.70 16.72
CA GLU A 49 -14.59 -15.81 16.29
C GLU A 49 -14.43 -15.36 14.84
N LEU A 50 -15.25 -15.89 13.91
CA LEU A 50 -15.20 -15.54 12.50
C LEU A 50 -15.47 -14.04 12.30
N MET A 51 -16.43 -13.49 13.05
CA MET A 51 -16.73 -12.06 13.03
C MET A 51 -15.52 -11.24 13.53
N SER A 52 -14.85 -11.69 14.58
CA SER A 52 -13.65 -11.03 15.11
C SER A 52 -12.50 -11.03 14.10
N ILE A 53 -12.29 -12.15 13.41
CA ILE A 53 -11.30 -12.25 12.32
C ILE A 53 -11.65 -11.26 11.20
N GLY A 54 -12.92 -11.19 10.78
CA GLY A 54 -13.38 -10.25 9.76
C GLY A 54 -13.12 -8.79 10.14
N ILE A 55 -13.47 -8.39 11.37
CA ILE A 55 -13.22 -7.02 11.87
C ILE A 55 -11.73 -6.70 11.92
N LEU A 56 -10.90 -7.64 12.36
CA LEU A 56 -9.44 -7.50 12.38
C LEU A 56 -8.90 -7.28 10.97
N LEU A 57 -9.25 -8.15 10.01
CA LEU A 57 -8.79 -8.05 8.62
C LEU A 57 -9.23 -6.75 7.95
N VAL A 58 -10.48 -6.33 8.16
CA VAL A 58 -10.99 -5.05 7.64
C VAL A 58 -10.23 -3.88 8.25
N THR A 59 -9.97 -3.90 9.56
CA THR A 59 -9.23 -2.83 10.25
C THR A 59 -7.80 -2.72 9.72
N VAL A 60 -7.09 -3.84 9.61
CA VAL A 60 -5.73 -3.91 9.04
C VAL A 60 -5.70 -3.36 7.63
N THR A 61 -6.62 -3.84 6.77
CA THR A 61 -6.68 -3.45 5.36
C THR A 61 -7.05 -1.98 5.21
N ALA A 62 -7.99 -1.46 6.01
CA ALA A 62 -8.41 -0.07 5.97
C ALA A 62 -7.26 0.87 6.36
N ILE A 63 -6.54 0.59 7.46
CA ILE A 63 -5.45 1.46 7.90
C ILE A 63 -4.25 1.36 6.96
N TYR A 64 -3.92 0.15 6.50
CA TYR A 64 -2.93 -0.04 5.42
C TYR A 64 -3.28 0.80 4.19
N GLY A 65 -4.52 0.71 3.72
CA GLY A 65 -5.03 1.43 2.55
C GLY A 65 -4.98 2.95 2.73
N ILE A 66 -5.36 3.46 3.90
CA ILE A 66 -5.27 4.89 4.23
C ILE A 66 -3.81 5.35 4.16
N CYS A 67 -2.89 4.65 4.83
CA CYS A 67 -1.46 4.99 4.80
C CYS A 67 -0.89 4.91 3.38
N MET A 68 -1.30 3.91 2.60
CA MET A 68 -0.89 3.74 1.20
C MET A 68 -1.38 4.89 0.32
N LEU A 69 -2.65 5.27 0.43
CA LEU A 69 -3.22 6.39 -0.31
C LEU A 69 -2.51 7.70 0.04
N VAL A 70 -2.35 7.99 1.33
CA VAL A 70 -1.61 9.18 1.79
C VAL A 70 -0.19 9.20 1.21
N ALA A 71 0.51 8.06 1.21
CA ALA A 71 1.83 7.95 0.62
C ALA A 71 1.85 8.20 -0.89
N LEU A 72 0.93 7.57 -1.64
CA LEU A 72 0.82 7.73 -3.10
C LEU A 72 0.52 9.17 -3.52
N PHE A 73 -0.28 9.91 -2.72
CA PHE A 73 -0.52 11.33 -2.97
C PHE A 73 0.71 12.21 -2.70
N GLN A 74 1.53 11.87 -1.71
CA GLN A 74 2.70 12.67 -1.30
C GLN A 74 3.93 12.41 -2.19
N LEU A 75 4.16 11.15 -2.57
CA LEU A 75 5.35 10.67 -3.27
C LEU A 75 5.77 11.52 -4.47
N PRO A 76 4.87 11.89 -5.42
CA PRO A 76 5.26 12.70 -6.56
C PRO A 76 5.87 14.06 -6.15
N GLY A 77 5.31 14.69 -5.11
CA GLY A 77 5.80 15.97 -4.60
C GLY A 77 7.18 15.88 -3.96
N LEU A 78 7.52 14.75 -3.34
CA LEU A 78 8.78 14.55 -2.65
C LEU A 78 9.99 14.49 -3.59
N ALA A 79 9.80 14.16 -4.86
CA ALA A 79 10.86 14.11 -5.86
C ALA A 79 11.58 15.47 -6.05
N ARG A 80 10.93 16.58 -5.69
CA ARG A 80 11.47 17.95 -5.80
C ARG A 80 11.71 18.63 -4.45
N ARG A 81 11.38 17.99 -3.32
CA ARG A 81 11.46 18.62 -1.98
C ARG A 81 12.81 19.29 -1.74
N ASP A 82 13.90 18.56 -1.96
CA ASP A 82 15.26 19.05 -1.70
C ASP A 82 15.60 20.31 -2.53
N THR A 83 15.02 20.43 -3.74
CA THR A 83 15.17 21.60 -4.61
C THR A 83 14.34 22.78 -4.13
N GLN A 84 13.13 22.52 -3.62
CA GLN A 84 12.23 23.55 -3.10
C GLN A 84 12.79 24.18 -1.83
N ASP A 85 13.38 23.36 -0.95
CA ASP A 85 13.97 23.81 0.31
C ASP A 85 15.43 24.30 0.14
N ARG A 86 15.92 24.38 -1.11
CA ARG A 86 17.31 24.76 -1.46
C ARG A 86 18.39 23.94 -0.75
N SER A 87 18.03 22.76 -0.24
CA SER A 87 18.95 21.86 0.46
C SER A 87 19.66 20.88 -0.49
N ILE A 88 19.28 20.87 -1.78
CA ILE A 88 19.86 19.95 -2.77
C ILE A 88 21.38 20.09 -2.92
N GLU A 89 21.93 21.30 -2.85
CA GLU A 89 23.38 21.53 -2.93
C GLU A 89 24.12 20.90 -1.75
N PHE A 90 23.56 21.02 -0.53
CA PHE A 90 24.07 20.33 0.65
C PHE A 90 23.99 18.81 0.49
N TRP A 91 22.88 18.26 -0.02
CA TRP A 91 22.76 16.82 -0.21
C TRP A 91 23.68 16.26 -1.30
N LEU A 92 24.03 17.07 -2.30
CA LEU A 92 24.97 16.69 -3.35
C LEU A 92 26.45 16.82 -2.90
N SER A 93 26.74 17.61 -1.86
CA SER A 93 28.10 17.71 -1.30
C SER A 93 28.44 16.56 -0.36
N LEU A 94 27.44 15.85 0.17
CA LEU A 94 27.63 14.67 1.00
C LEU A 94 28.02 13.44 0.17
N PRO A 95 28.80 12.50 0.73
CA PRO A 95 29.05 11.22 0.09
C PRO A 95 27.75 10.42 0.03
N GLY A 96 27.05 10.45 -1.10
CA GLY A 96 25.78 9.75 -1.28
C GLY A 96 25.33 9.78 -2.74
N ARG A 97 24.79 8.66 -3.24
CA ARG A 97 24.31 8.58 -4.62
C ARG A 97 22.89 9.15 -4.74
N PRO A 98 22.56 9.91 -5.81
CA PRO A 98 21.19 10.40 -6.01
C PRO A 98 20.14 9.28 -6.06
N SER A 99 20.52 8.10 -6.57
CA SER A 99 19.67 6.90 -6.57
C SER A 99 19.31 6.42 -5.16
N GLU A 100 20.24 6.50 -4.19
CA GLU A 100 19.99 6.10 -2.80
C GLU A 100 18.96 7.02 -2.14
N SER A 101 19.02 8.33 -2.43
CA SER A 101 18.02 9.29 -1.92
C SER A 101 16.63 9.03 -2.48
N VAL A 102 16.50 8.82 -3.80
CA VAL A 102 15.21 8.53 -4.42
C VAL A 102 14.64 7.22 -3.88
N LEU A 103 15.48 6.18 -3.82
CA LEU A 103 15.07 4.87 -3.32
C LEU A 103 14.66 4.93 -1.84
N ALA A 104 15.41 5.62 -0.99
CA ALA A 104 15.05 5.77 0.42
C ALA A 104 13.71 6.50 0.60
N THR A 105 13.43 7.55 -0.17
CA THR A 105 12.14 8.24 -0.14
C THR A 105 11.00 7.30 -0.53
N VAL A 106 11.16 6.51 -1.61
CA VAL A 106 10.16 5.54 -2.06
C VAL A 106 9.98 4.41 -1.04
N LEU A 107 11.05 3.81 -0.54
CA LEU A 107 10.98 2.76 0.48
C LEU A 107 10.25 3.25 1.74
N ALA A 108 10.57 4.46 2.20
CA ALA A 108 9.96 5.02 3.40
C ALA A 108 8.45 5.26 3.23
N HIS A 109 8.03 5.89 2.13
CA HIS A 109 6.63 6.28 1.95
C HIS A 109 5.79 5.17 1.34
N ALA A 110 6.26 4.51 0.30
CA ALA A 110 5.46 3.54 -0.44
C ALA A 110 5.43 2.17 0.24
N TRP A 111 6.43 1.84 1.08
CA TRP A 111 6.51 0.52 1.72
C TRP A 111 6.45 0.58 3.24
N LEU A 112 7.37 1.27 3.91
CA LEU A 112 7.46 1.27 5.37
C LEU A 112 6.26 1.95 6.04
N ALA A 113 5.78 3.09 5.54
CA ALA A 113 4.64 3.77 6.13
C ALA A 113 3.33 2.95 6.04
N PRO A 114 2.96 2.34 4.90
CA PRO A 114 1.84 1.41 4.81
C PRO A 114 2.01 0.18 5.70
N LEU A 115 3.20 -0.42 5.75
CA LEU A 115 3.48 -1.52 6.67
C LEU A 115 3.30 -1.13 8.14
N GLY A 116 3.74 0.09 8.51
CA GLY A 116 3.47 0.67 9.82
C GLY A 116 1.97 0.82 10.08
N GLY A 117 1.19 1.25 9.08
CA GLY A 117 -0.26 1.28 9.14
C GLY A 117 -0.89 -0.09 9.35
N ALA A 118 -0.45 -1.11 8.61
CA ALA A 118 -0.90 -2.49 8.81
C ALA A 118 -0.59 -2.99 10.23
N ALA A 119 0.61 -2.72 10.75
CA ALA A 119 0.98 -3.08 12.11
C ALA A 119 0.07 -2.40 13.15
N VAL A 120 -0.23 -1.10 12.98
CA VAL A 120 -1.19 -0.39 13.84
C VAL A 120 -2.58 -1.00 13.74
N GLY A 121 -3.02 -1.38 12.53
CA GLY A 121 -4.30 -2.06 12.35
C GLY A 121 -4.35 -3.45 12.96
N MET A 122 -3.24 -4.18 13.00
CA MET A 122 -3.16 -5.47 13.71
C MET A 122 -3.28 -5.26 15.22
N LEU A 123 -2.59 -4.24 15.75
CA LEU A 123 -2.61 -3.91 17.17
C LEU A 123 -3.98 -3.39 17.65
N LEU A 124 -4.63 -2.53 16.86
CA LEU A 124 -5.90 -1.89 17.24
C LEU A 124 -7.13 -2.65 16.74
N GLY A 125 -6.97 -3.56 15.78
CA GLY A 125 -8.07 -4.39 15.27
C GLY A 125 -8.67 -5.31 16.32
N LEU A 126 -7.85 -5.83 17.25
CA LEU A 126 -8.33 -6.66 18.36
C LEU A 126 -9.20 -5.86 19.37
N PRO A 127 -8.74 -4.71 19.92
CA PRO A 127 -9.60 -3.83 20.72
C PRO A 127 -10.87 -3.38 19.99
N ILE A 128 -10.76 -3.10 18.68
CA ILE A 128 -11.91 -2.72 17.86
C ILE A 128 -12.91 -3.88 17.77
N ALA A 129 -12.46 -5.09 17.47
CA ALA A 129 -13.29 -6.28 17.45
C ALA A 129 -13.98 -6.48 18.81
N LEU A 130 -13.21 -6.46 19.90
CA LEU A 130 -13.75 -6.58 21.27
C LEU A 130 -14.83 -5.53 21.55
N GLY A 131 -14.60 -4.27 21.17
CA GLY A 131 -15.56 -3.19 21.35
C GLY A 131 -16.84 -3.40 20.55
N VAL A 132 -16.73 -3.77 19.26
CA VAL A 132 -17.88 -4.08 18.41
C VAL A 132 -18.68 -5.26 18.97
N LEU A 133 -18.01 -6.35 19.37
CA LEU A 133 -18.67 -7.49 20.00
C LEU A 133 -19.34 -7.13 21.33
N SER A 134 -18.70 -6.27 22.13
CA SER A 134 -19.29 -5.81 23.40
C SER A 134 -20.60 -5.07 23.19
N THR A 135 -20.74 -4.29 22.11
CA THR A 135 -22.03 -3.65 21.76
C THR A 135 -23.10 -4.65 21.32
N LYS A 136 -22.71 -5.84 20.88
CA LYS A 136 -23.59 -6.84 20.26
C LYS A 136 -24.06 -7.93 21.20
N MET A 137 -23.15 -8.46 22.00
CA MET A 137 -23.40 -9.58 22.92
C MET A 137 -23.06 -9.26 24.38
N GLY A 138 -22.77 -7.99 24.67
CA GLY A 138 -22.29 -7.56 25.98
C GLY A 138 -20.81 -7.88 26.20
N LEU A 139 -20.22 -7.22 27.20
CA LEU A 139 -18.80 -7.36 27.51
C LEU A 139 -18.43 -8.80 27.92
N ALA A 140 -19.31 -9.48 28.67
CA ALA A 140 -19.08 -10.87 29.08
C ALA A 140 -19.05 -11.84 27.87
N GLY A 141 -19.95 -11.65 26.91
CA GLY A 141 -19.95 -12.45 25.68
C GLY A 141 -18.70 -12.20 24.84
N ALA A 142 -18.31 -10.94 24.69
CA ALA A 142 -17.11 -10.56 23.95
C ALA A 142 -15.80 -11.08 24.61
N ALA A 143 -15.75 -11.08 25.94
CA ALA A 143 -14.63 -11.65 26.70
C ALA A 143 -14.57 -13.19 26.61
N GLY A 144 -15.70 -13.85 26.36
CA GLY A 144 -15.80 -15.30 26.19
C GLY A 144 -15.30 -15.83 24.84
N VAL A 145 -15.03 -14.95 23.87
CA VAL A 145 -14.46 -15.33 22.56
C VAL A 145 -13.06 -15.92 22.75
N ASN A 146 -12.74 -16.98 22.00
CA ASN A 146 -11.38 -17.52 21.98
C ASN A 146 -10.44 -16.63 21.16
N TRP A 147 -9.94 -15.55 21.79
CA TRP A 147 -9.02 -14.60 21.15
C TRP A 147 -7.71 -15.22 20.68
N GLY A 148 -7.25 -16.29 21.35
CA GLY A 148 -6.09 -17.05 20.90
C GLY A 148 -6.31 -17.66 19.52
N GLU A 149 -7.48 -18.30 19.32
CA GLU A 149 -7.87 -18.86 18.04
C GLU A 149 -8.06 -17.78 16.97
N VAL A 150 -8.66 -16.63 17.31
CA VAL A 150 -8.80 -15.48 16.38
C VAL A 150 -7.43 -15.03 15.86
N ILE A 151 -6.43 -14.91 16.74
CA ILE A 151 -5.06 -14.51 16.36
C ILE A 151 -4.42 -15.59 15.50
N LEU A 152 -4.48 -16.86 15.92
CA LEU A 152 -3.88 -17.97 15.18
C LEU A 152 -4.50 -18.14 13.80
N ALA A 153 -5.82 -18.14 13.69
CA ALA A 153 -6.56 -18.31 12.44
C ALA A 153 -6.40 -17.12 11.48
N SER A 154 -6.24 -15.90 11.99
CA SER A 154 -5.98 -14.71 11.14
C SER A 154 -4.54 -14.61 10.68
N SER A 155 -3.59 -15.20 11.41
CA SER A 155 -2.15 -15.03 11.16
C SER A 155 -1.69 -15.41 9.74
N PRO A 156 -2.13 -16.51 9.09
CA PRO A 156 -1.68 -16.84 7.74
C PRO A 156 -2.11 -15.77 6.73
N VAL A 157 -3.34 -15.27 6.86
CA VAL A 157 -3.90 -14.24 5.97
C VAL A 157 -3.20 -12.90 6.18
N LEU A 158 -2.91 -12.52 7.43
CA LEU A 158 -2.16 -11.32 7.75
C LEU A 158 -0.73 -11.39 7.19
N LEU A 159 -0.03 -12.51 7.38
CA LEU A 159 1.30 -12.73 6.81
C LEU A 159 1.28 -12.70 5.28
N ARG A 160 0.26 -13.29 4.65
CA ARG A 160 0.04 -13.22 3.21
C ARG A 160 -0.13 -11.78 2.72
N GLY A 161 -0.93 -10.98 3.41
CA GLY A 161 -1.14 -9.56 3.09
C GLY A 161 0.17 -8.77 3.19
N LEU A 162 0.93 -8.97 4.27
CA LEU A 162 2.25 -8.35 4.45
C LEU A 162 3.23 -8.74 3.35
N ALA A 163 3.32 -10.03 3.02
CA ALA A 163 4.18 -10.52 1.93
C ALA A 163 3.73 -9.97 0.56
N GLY A 164 2.42 -9.84 0.35
CA GLY A 164 1.79 -9.26 -0.85
C GLY A 164 2.13 -7.79 -1.09
N THR A 165 2.63 -7.08 -0.08
CA THR A 165 3.09 -5.69 -0.27
C THR A 165 4.28 -5.60 -1.23
N VAL A 166 5.12 -6.64 -1.31
CA VAL A 166 6.25 -6.68 -2.23
C VAL A 166 5.81 -6.72 -3.70
N PRO A 167 5.00 -7.69 -4.17
CA PRO A 167 4.50 -7.67 -5.54
C PRO A 167 3.66 -6.42 -5.82
N LEU A 168 2.84 -5.96 -4.87
CA LEU A 168 2.08 -4.72 -5.02
C LEU A 168 3.00 -3.52 -5.32
N MET A 169 4.10 -3.40 -4.58
CA MET A 169 5.07 -2.33 -4.78
C MET A 169 5.76 -2.41 -6.13
N LEU A 170 6.06 -3.61 -6.62
CA LEU A 170 6.63 -3.81 -7.95
C LEU A 170 5.65 -3.42 -9.06
N TRP A 171 4.37 -3.75 -8.91
CA TRP A 171 3.32 -3.34 -9.86
C TRP A 171 2.99 -1.84 -9.79
N LEU A 172 3.12 -1.21 -8.62
CA LEU A 172 2.93 0.24 -8.48
C LEU A 172 4.15 1.07 -8.90
N ALA A 173 5.35 0.47 -8.96
CA ALA A 173 6.59 1.13 -9.33
C ALA A 173 6.50 1.98 -10.63
N PRO A 174 5.96 1.49 -11.77
CA PRO A 174 5.82 2.33 -12.97
C PRO A 174 5.00 3.59 -12.72
N VAL A 175 3.88 3.49 -11.98
CA VAL A 175 3.03 4.63 -11.67
C VAL A 175 3.75 5.61 -10.75
N ILE A 176 4.35 5.11 -9.66
CA ILE A 176 5.08 5.93 -8.69
C ILE A 176 6.22 6.69 -9.38
N PHE A 177 7.07 6.00 -10.14
CA PHE A 177 8.23 6.62 -10.75
C PHE A 177 7.87 7.56 -11.90
N VAL A 178 6.87 7.24 -12.73
CA VAL A 178 6.43 8.16 -13.80
C VAL A 178 5.89 9.47 -13.18
N LEU A 179 5.08 9.38 -12.13
CA LEU A 179 4.54 10.58 -11.47
C LEU A 179 5.63 11.38 -10.75
N MET A 180 6.56 10.73 -10.07
CA MET A 180 7.73 11.38 -9.47
C MET A 180 8.62 12.04 -10.53
N ALA A 181 8.89 11.36 -11.64
CA ALA A 181 9.64 11.91 -12.77
C ALA A 181 8.92 13.15 -13.30
N ALA A 182 7.66 13.05 -13.68
CA ALA A 182 6.91 14.19 -14.21
C ALA A 182 6.86 15.37 -13.22
N SER A 183 6.67 15.11 -11.92
CA SER A 183 6.69 16.15 -10.88
C SER A 183 8.06 16.82 -10.74
N SER A 184 9.17 16.08 -10.90
CA SER A 184 10.52 16.65 -10.87
C SER A 184 10.82 17.57 -12.06
N TRP A 185 10.24 17.32 -13.23
CA TRP A 185 10.46 18.12 -14.44
C TRP A 185 9.43 19.24 -14.64
N LEU A 186 8.16 18.95 -14.40
CA LEU A 186 7.01 19.83 -14.66
C LEU A 186 6.44 20.47 -13.39
N LYS A 187 7.11 20.28 -12.24
CA LYS A 187 6.73 20.85 -10.95
C LYS A 187 5.29 20.44 -10.60
N ARG A 188 4.43 21.43 -10.25
CA ARG A 188 3.05 21.20 -9.77
C ARG A 188 2.13 20.65 -10.86
N LEU A 189 2.51 20.79 -12.13
CA LEU A 189 1.71 20.33 -13.26
C LEU A 189 2.05 18.90 -13.67
N GLY A 190 3.13 18.30 -13.15
CA GLY A 190 3.56 16.97 -13.57
C GLY A 190 2.51 15.89 -13.39
N VAL A 191 1.90 15.81 -12.21
CA VAL A 191 0.85 14.81 -11.92
C VAL A 191 -0.39 15.03 -12.80
N PRO A 192 -1.01 16.23 -12.85
CA PRO A 192 -2.15 16.46 -13.74
C PRO A 192 -1.85 16.17 -15.21
N VAL A 193 -0.69 16.60 -15.72
CA VAL A 193 -0.30 16.40 -17.12
C VAL A 193 -0.16 14.93 -17.46
N VAL A 194 0.46 14.12 -16.60
CA VAL A 194 0.55 12.67 -16.84
C VAL A 194 -0.82 12.03 -16.79
N LEU A 195 -1.61 12.27 -15.74
CA LEU A 195 -2.90 11.58 -15.57
C LEU A 195 -3.88 11.93 -16.69
N ILE A 196 -4.02 13.23 -17.00
CA ILE A 196 -4.90 13.70 -18.07
C ILE A 196 -4.34 13.31 -19.44
N GLY A 197 -3.04 13.49 -19.66
CA GLY A 197 -2.40 13.19 -20.94
C GLY A 197 -2.46 11.71 -21.30
N VAL A 198 -2.18 10.82 -20.34
CA VAL A 198 -2.34 9.37 -20.53
C VAL A 198 -3.80 9.02 -20.74
N GLY A 199 -4.72 9.53 -19.91
CA GLY A 199 -6.16 9.25 -20.05
C GLY A 199 -6.72 9.65 -21.41
N VAL A 200 -6.47 10.89 -21.84
CA VAL A 200 -6.92 11.41 -23.14
C VAL A 200 -6.21 10.69 -24.28
N GLY A 201 -4.89 10.52 -24.20
CA GLY A 201 -4.12 9.86 -25.26
C GLY A 201 -4.57 8.42 -25.51
N VAL A 202 -4.77 7.65 -24.44
CA VAL A 202 -5.29 6.27 -24.53
C VAL A 202 -6.72 6.25 -25.06
N ALA A 203 -7.59 7.15 -24.60
CA ALA A 203 -8.97 7.21 -25.10
C ALA A 203 -9.05 7.58 -26.58
N VAL A 204 -8.19 8.49 -27.06
CA VAL A 204 -8.12 8.87 -28.48
C VAL A 204 -7.61 7.70 -29.32
N LEU A 205 -6.56 7.00 -28.87
CA LEU A 205 -6.04 5.81 -29.57
C LEU A 205 -7.11 4.72 -29.69
N ASP A 206 -7.84 4.45 -28.60
CA ASP A 206 -8.91 3.45 -28.58
C ASP A 206 -10.10 3.85 -29.48
N LYS A 207 -10.59 5.09 -29.35
CA LYS A 207 -11.86 5.51 -30.01
C LYS A 207 -11.70 6.05 -31.42
N ALA A 208 -10.60 6.72 -31.72
CA ALA A 208 -10.40 7.36 -33.03
C ALA A 208 -9.54 6.52 -33.98
N TYR A 209 -8.66 5.66 -33.44
CA TYR A 209 -7.71 4.89 -34.24
C TYR A 209 -7.89 3.37 -34.13
N ASP A 210 -8.82 2.89 -33.30
CA ASP A 210 -9.07 1.46 -33.05
C ASP A 210 -7.82 0.72 -32.51
N ILE A 211 -6.99 1.43 -31.74
CA ILE A 211 -5.76 0.91 -31.11
C ILE A 211 -6.05 0.69 -29.61
N SER A 212 -6.50 -0.52 -29.24
CA SER A 212 -6.93 -0.84 -27.86
C SER A 212 -5.78 -1.24 -26.91
N TRP A 213 -4.64 -1.69 -27.44
CA TRP A 213 -3.57 -2.28 -26.62
C TRP A 213 -3.08 -1.40 -25.46
N PRO A 214 -3.02 -0.05 -25.53
CA PRO A 214 -2.61 0.77 -24.38
C PRO A 214 -3.65 0.74 -23.26
N LEU A 215 -4.94 0.73 -23.61
CA LEU A 215 -6.03 0.62 -22.66
C LEU A 215 -6.01 -0.75 -21.98
N ASP A 216 -5.82 -1.81 -22.77
CA ASP A 216 -5.73 -3.18 -22.26
C ASP A 216 -4.51 -3.37 -21.35
N ALA A 217 -3.37 -2.75 -21.69
CA ALA A 217 -2.18 -2.75 -20.85
C ALA A 217 -2.41 -2.06 -19.49
N LEU A 218 -3.13 -0.92 -19.48
CA LEU A 218 -3.47 -0.20 -18.24
C LEU A 218 -4.50 -0.96 -17.38
N LYS A 219 -5.51 -1.58 -18.01
CA LYS A 219 -6.45 -2.46 -17.31
C LYS A 219 -5.72 -3.63 -16.67
N GLY A 220 -4.86 -4.31 -17.43
CA GLY A 220 -4.06 -5.40 -16.90
C GLY A 220 -3.13 -4.97 -15.77
N LEU A 221 -2.54 -3.77 -15.83
CA LEU A 221 -1.77 -3.22 -14.70
C LEU A 221 -2.64 -3.05 -13.46
N ASN A 222 -3.82 -2.43 -13.61
CA ASN A 222 -4.77 -2.23 -12.52
C ASN A 222 -5.23 -3.57 -11.92
N ASP A 223 -5.52 -4.57 -12.75
CA ASP A 223 -5.95 -5.89 -12.30
C ASP A 223 -4.86 -6.57 -11.45
N ARG A 224 -3.59 -6.50 -11.87
CA ARG A 224 -2.46 -7.05 -11.10
C ARG A 224 -2.21 -6.30 -9.80
N ILE A 225 -2.38 -4.97 -9.78
CA ILE A 225 -2.32 -4.17 -8.55
C ILE A 225 -3.38 -4.68 -7.57
N ASN A 226 -4.63 -4.85 -8.02
CA ASN A 226 -5.74 -5.30 -7.17
C ASN A 226 -5.56 -6.74 -6.67
N HIS A 227 -4.91 -7.60 -7.45
CA HIS A 227 -4.65 -9.00 -7.08
C HIS A 227 -3.31 -9.25 -6.35
N SER A 228 -2.51 -8.21 -6.09
CA SER A 228 -1.20 -8.37 -5.45
C SER A 228 -1.28 -8.77 -3.97
N LEU A 229 -2.23 -8.16 -3.24
CA LEU A 229 -2.43 -8.45 -1.82
C LEU A 229 -3.18 -9.76 -1.59
N ILE A 230 -4.25 -9.99 -2.36
CA ILE A 230 -5.05 -11.22 -2.37
C ILE A 230 -5.40 -11.50 -3.84
N HIS A 231 -4.99 -12.66 -4.35
CA HIS A 231 -5.22 -13.04 -5.75
C HIS A 231 -6.59 -13.71 -5.93
N ASP A 232 -6.97 -14.59 -5.00
CA ASP A 232 -8.22 -15.36 -4.99
C ASP A 232 -9.09 -14.99 -3.77
N GLY A 233 -9.68 -13.80 -3.82
CA GLY A 233 -10.60 -13.31 -2.78
C GLY A 233 -11.80 -14.24 -2.51
N PRO A 234 -12.49 -14.77 -3.55
CA PRO A 234 -13.55 -15.75 -3.34
C PRO A 234 -13.06 -17.02 -2.64
N GLY A 235 -11.89 -17.54 -3.03
CA GLY A 235 -11.27 -18.69 -2.39
C GLY A 235 -10.95 -18.47 -0.92
N LEU A 236 -10.55 -17.25 -0.51
CA LEU A 236 -10.38 -16.90 0.90
C LEU A 236 -11.67 -17.09 1.70
N GLY A 237 -12.78 -16.59 1.16
CA GLY A 237 -14.10 -16.70 1.81
C GLY A 237 -14.50 -18.16 2.02
N SER A 238 -14.35 -18.99 0.99
CA SER A 238 -14.60 -20.43 1.09
C SER A 238 -13.63 -21.11 2.06
N ALA A 239 -12.36 -20.70 2.08
CA ALA A 239 -11.36 -21.30 2.96
C ALA A 239 -11.63 -21.02 4.44
N MET A 240 -12.08 -19.80 4.76
CA MET A 240 -12.48 -19.40 6.10
C MET A 240 -13.77 -20.09 6.57
N GLN A 241 -14.74 -20.30 5.68
CA GLN A 241 -16.02 -20.94 6.04
C GLN A 241 -15.91 -22.46 6.21
N ASN A 242 -15.13 -23.13 5.37
CA ASN A 242 -15.06 -24.59 5.34
C ASN A 242 -14.03 -25.16 6.32
N GLY A 243 -13.32 -24.32 7.07
CA GLY A 243 -12.21 -24.75 7.94
C GLY A 243 -11.08 -25.44 7.17
N SER A 244 -10.96 -25.18 5.86
CA SER A 244 -9.90 -25.75 5.03
C SER A 244 -8.53 -25.23 5.50
N ASP A 245 -7.45 -25.91 5.10
CA ASP A 245 -6.08 -25.49 5.42
C ASP A 245 -5.77 -24.11 4.81
N LEU A 246 -6.02 -23.05 5.59
CA LEU A 246 -5.74 -21.66 5.26
C LEU A 246 -4.29 -21.46 4.83
N THR A 247 -3.37 -22.26 5.37
CA THR A 247 -1.96 -22.23 5.01
C THR A 247 -1.75 -22.63 3.56
N ALA A 248 -2.40 -23.73 3.14
CA ALA A 248 -2.33 -24.19 1.75
C ALA A 248 -2.94 -23.17 0.78
N TRP A 249 -4.06 -22.52 1.17
CA TRP A 249 -4.64 -21.42 0.39
C TRP A 249 -3.66 -20.25 0.28
N VAL A 250 -3.08 -19.78 1.39
CA VAL A 250 -2.11 -18.67 1.43
C VAL A 250 -0.91 -18.93 0.52
N LEU A 251 -0.34 -20.14 0.58
CA LEU A 251 0.82 -20.50 -0.23
C LEU A 251 0.49 -20.50 -1.73
N ARG A 252 -0.69 -21.02 -2.10
CA ARG A 252 -1.16 -21.02 -3.49
C ARG A 252 -1.43 -19.60 -3.98
N ASP A 253 -2.13 -18.80 -3.19
CA ASP A 253 -2.47 -17.41 -3.50
C ASP A 253 -1.21 -16.55 -3.67
N PHE A 254 -0.23 -16.71 -2.77
CA PHE A 254 1.05 -16.01 -2.88
C PHE A 254 1.85 -16.47 -4.10
N GLY A 255 1.86 -17.79 -4.36
CA GLY A 255 2.52 -18.36 -5.54
C GLY A 255 1.94 -17.79 -6.84
N ALA A 256 0.62 -17.63 -6.93
CA ALA A 256 -0.04 -17.01 -8.09
C ALA A 256 0.36 -15.54 -8.26
N ALA A 257 0.36 -14.75 -7.18
CA ALA A 257 0.80 -13.35 -7.22
C ALA A 257 2.27 -13.21 -7.63
N LEU A 258 3.15 -14.13 -7.23
CA LEU A 258 4.55 -14.15 -7.67
C LEU A 258 4.69 -14.62 -9.11
N ALA A 259 3.90 -15.59 -9.56
CA ALA A 259 3.93 -16.07 -10.94
C ALA A 259 3.59 -14.95 -11.94
N ASP A 260 2.71 -14.01 -11.56
CA ASP A 260 2.39 -12.84 -12.38
C ASP A 260 3.61 -11.95 -12.69
N LEU A 261 4.60 -11.92 -11.79
CA LEU A 261 5.86 -11.17 -12.00
C LEU A 261 6.74 -11.79 -13.10
N ALA A 262 6.51 -13.06 -13.48
CA ALA A 262 7.24 -13.70 -14.57
C ALA A 262 6.65 -13.36 -15.96
N SER A 263 5.60 -12.54 -16.03
CA SER A 263 4.94 -12.18 -17.28
C SER A 263 5.74 -11.18 -18.12
N LEU A 264 5.58 -11.23 -19.45
CA LEU A 264 6.14 -10.22 -20.36
C LEU A 264 5.59 -8.81 -20.06
N GLN A 265 4.34 -8.73 -19.60
CA GLN A 265 3.73 -7.48 -19.18
C GLN A 265 4.47 -6.86 -18.00
N PHE A 266 4.86 -7.67 -17.02
CA PHE A 266 5.68 -7.19 -15.90
C PHE A 266 7.02 -6.61 -16.39
N LEU A 267 7.71 -7.30 -17.30
CA LEU A 267 8.97 -6.80 -17.87
C LEU A 267 8.79 -5.44 -18.58
N GLY A 268 7.70 -5.27 -19.33
CA GLY A 268 7.37 -3.99 -19.97
C GLY A 268 7.19 -2.86 -18.94
N TRP A 269 6.41 -3.11 -17.89
CA TRP A 269 6.20 -2.13 -16.81
C TRP A 269 7.46 -1.88 -15.97
N ALA A 270 8.27 -2.90 -15.74
CA ALA A 270 9.57 -2.77 -15.08
C ALA A 270 10.53 -1.90 -15.90
N ALA A 271 10.52 -2.01 -17.22
CA ALA A 271 11.29 -1.13 -18.10
C ALA A 271 10.82 0.33 -18.01
N VAL A 272 9.50 0.58 -17.98
CA VAL A 272 8.93 1.92 -17.76
C VAL A 272 9.35 2.48 -16.40
N ALA A 273 9.25 1.68 -15.34
CA ALA A 273 9.67 2.04 -13.99
C ALA A 273 11.16 2.39 -13.94
N ALA A 274 12.01 1.57 -14.56
CA ALA A 274 13.46 1.77 -14.62
C ALA A 274 13.85 3.05 -15.38
N ALA A 275 13.21 3.30 -16.53
CA ALA A 275 13.42 4.52 -17.30
C ALA A 275 13.00 5.77 -16.50
N ALA A 276 11.83 5.73 -15.87
CA ALA A 276 11.35 6.84 -15.04
C ALA A 276 12.24 7.08 -13.81
N PHE A 277 12.69 6.01 -13.14
CA PHE A 277 13.66 6.11 -12.05
C PHE A 277 14.98 6.76 -12.52
N ALA A 278 15.52 6.34 -13.66
CA ALA A 278 16.72 6.92 -14.25
C ALA A 278 16.54 8.42 -14.55
N LEU A 279 15.36 8.84 -15.05
CA LEU A 279 15.04 10.25 -15.28
C LEU A 279 15.03 11.08 -13.99
N ILE A 280 14.48 10.54 -12.89
CA ILE A 280 14.50 11.21 -11.57
C ILE A 280 15.93 11.36 -11.08
N VAL A 281 16.71 10.28 -11.14
CA VAL A 281 18.11 10.27 -10.70
C VAL A 281 18.95 11.25 -11.49
N MET A 282 18.80 11.28 -12.82
CA MET A 282 19.49 12.22 -13.70
C MET A 282 19.13 13.67 -13.38
N LYS A 283 17.84 13.96 -13.15
CA LYS A 283 17.37 15.30 -12.79
C LYS A 283 17.95 15.74 -11.45
N ARG A 284 17.90 14.88 -10.44
CA ARG A 284 18.46 15.15 -9.09
C ARG A 284 19.97 15.36 -9.13
N ALA A 285 20.70 14.58 -9.93
CA ALA A 285 22.15 14.71 -10.08
C ALA A 285 22.59 16.07 -10.66
N ARG A 286 21.69 16.78 -11.36
CA ARG A 286 21.94 18.10 -11.95
C ARG A 286 21.52 19.27 -11.03
N GLY A 287 21.16 18.99 -9.78
CA GLY A 287 20.71 20.02 -8.83
C GLY A 287 19.21 20.31 -8.86
N GLY A 288 18.43 19.53 -9.63
CA GLY A 288 16.97 19.66 -9.69
C GLY A 288 16.40 20.35 -10.91
#